data_AF-A0A484GNA1-F1
#
_entry.id   AF-A0A484GNA1-F1
#
_cell.length_a   1.000
_cell.length_b   1.000
_cell.length_c   1.000
_cell.angle_alpha   90.00
_cell.angle_beta   90.00
_cell.angle_gamma   90.00
#
_symmetry.space_group_name_H-M   'P 1'
#
loop_
_entity.id
_entity.type
_entity.pdbx_description
1 polymer ?
#
loop_
_entity_poly.entity_id
_entity_poly.type
_entity_poly.pdbx_seq_one_letter_code
_entity_poly.pdbx_strand_id
1 'polypeptide(L)'
;NGKDLYGETISKYVEWTELLKEVTGEGKVTLRFLNVNAAADGWYHCFFKDGDFCDEAIREVKVTATSLETQILVHPPNTKGLLVECNSRGWFLQPQMEWRDSRGEIILPSSKFHSQHTDKSFNLKMTLLLRWSSYGNVTCYLRN
;
A
#
# COMPACT_ATOMS: atom_id res chain seq x y z
N ASN A 1 10.94 -1.84 36.74
CA ASN A 1 11.60 -2.92 35.97
C ASN A 1 10.62 -3.48 34.94
N GLY A 2 10.44 -2.76 33.83
CA GLY A 2 9.50 -3.15 32.77
C GLY A 2 10.04 -4.32 31.97
N LYS A 3 9.48 -5.50 32.18
CA LYS A 3 9.81 -6.74 31.47
C LYS A 3 8.93 -6.81 30.21
N ASP A 4 9.54 -7.08 29.06
CA ASP A 4 8.79 -7.33 27.83
C ASP A 4 7.98 -8.61 28.02
N LEU A 5 6.66 -8.50 28.05
CA LEU A 5 5.77 -9.64 28.20
C LEU A 5 5.76 -10.39 26.87
N TYR A 6 6.30 -11.61 26.86
CA TYR A 6 6.24 -12.53 25.72
C TYR A 6 4.99 -13.42 25.87
N GLY A 7 3.91 -13.06 25.18
CA GLY A 7 2.72 -13.90 24.99
C GLY A 7 2.74 -14.64 23.65
N GLU A 8 1.95 -15.71 23.50
CA GLU A 8 1.93 -16.61 22.31
C GLU A 8 1.64 -15.89 20.97
N THR A 9 1.05 -14.69 20.99
CA THR A 9 0.76 -13.88 19.79
C THR A 9 1.93 -12.99 19.34
N ILE A 10 3.02 -12.89 20.12
CA ILE A 10 4.07 -11.86 19.99
C ILE A 10 5.20 -12.23 19.01
N SER A 11 5.34 -13.51 18.65
CA SER A 11 6.44 -13.99 17.80
C SER A 11 6.55 -13.24 16.46
N LYS A 12 5.42 -12.89 15.82
CA LYS A 12 5.44 -12.27 14.49
C LYS A 12 5.91 -10.82 14.49
N TYR A 13 5.76 -10.05 15.58
CA TYR A 13 6.00 -8.60 15.61
C TYR A 13 7.39 -8.21 16.15
N VAL A 14 8.01 -9.08 16.94
CA VAL A 14 9.31 -8.81 17.58
C VAL A 14 10.43 -8.60 16.57
N GLU A 15 10.37 -9.26 15.40
CA GLU A 15 11.43 -9.17 14.39
C GLU A 15 11.51 -7.80 13.69
N TRP A 16 10.44 -7.00 13.70
CA TRP A 16 10.35 -5.73 12.95
C TRP A 16 9.87 -4.55 13.80
N THR A 17 9.87 -4.69 15.13
CA THR A 17 9.54 -3.60 16.06
C THR A 17 10.54 -3.52 17.21
N GLU A 18 10.70 -2.32 17.77
CA GLU A 18 11.57 -2.02 18.90
C GLU A 18 10.82 -1.12 19.88
N LEU A 19 10.89 -1.44 21.18
CA LEU A 19 10.29 -0.61 22.22
C LEU A 19 11.35 0.33 22.81
N LEU A 20 11.27 1.61 22.45
CA LEU A 20 12.14 2.67 22.98
C LEU A 20 11.67 3.10 24.36
N LYS A 21 12.57 3.03 25.33
CA LYS A 21 12.33 3.29 26.77
C LYS A 21 13.10 4.50 27.31
N GLU A 22 13.70 5.31 26.44
CA GLU A 22 14.65 6.38 26.79
C GLU A 22 14.07 7.41 27.77
N VAL A 23 12.77 7.70 27.68
CA VAL A 23 12.05 8.70 28.51
C VAL A 23 10.99 8.07 29.41
N THR A 24 11.21 6.83 29.85
CA THR A 24 10.26 6.12 30.72
C THR A 24 10.05 6.82 32.07
N GLY A 25 11.05 7.56 32.56
CA GLY A 25 10.93 8.39 33.77
C GLY A 25 9.91 9.53 33.66
N GLU A 26 9.54 9.91 32.44
CA GLU A 26 8.46 10.87 32.14
C GLU A 26 7.12 10.17 31.81
N GLY A 27 7.03 8.86 31.97
CA GLY A 27 5.84 8.07 31.61
C GLY A 27 5.65 7.86 30.11
N LYS A 28 6.70 8.02 29.30
CA LYS A 28 6.65 7.87 27.84
C LYS A 28 7.40 6.63 27.37
N VAL A 29 6.76 5.87 26.48
CA VAL A 29 7.37 4.79 25.71
C VAL A 29 7.00 4.95 24.24
N THR A 30 7.82 4.44 23.33
CA THR A 30 7.55 4.50 21.89
C THR A 30 7.79 3.14 21.26
N LEU A 31 6.79 2.62 20.55
CA LEU A 31 6.96 1.47 19.68
C LEU A 31 7.46 1.95 18.31
N ARG A 32 8.70 1.63 17.99
CA ARG A 32 9.33 1.95 16.70
C ARG A 32 9.20 0.75 15.77
N PHE A 33 8.73 0.97 14.55
CA PHE A 33 8.79 -0.03 13.49
C PHE A 33 10.15 0.06 12.77
N LEU A 34 10.88 -1.05 12.70
CA LEU A 34 12.19 -1.13 12.03
C LEU A 34 12.04 -1.27 10.52
N ASN A 35 11.01 -1.98 10.08
CA ASN A 35 10.66 -2.14 8.67
C ASN A 35 9.14 -2.05 8.49
N VAL A 36 8.66 -0.96 7.88
CA VAL A 36 7.24 -0.72 7.66
C VAL A 36 6.80 -1.47 6.40
N ASN A 37 5.85 -2.39 6.56
CA ASN A 37 5.20 -3.12 5.48
C ASN A 37 3.69 -3.18 5.71
N ALA A 38 2.94 -3.75 4.78
CA ALA A 38 1.48 -3.85 4.86
C ALA A 38 0.94 -4.68 6.05
N ALA A 39 1.79 -5.43 6.76
CA ALA A 39 1.42 -6.08 8.02
C ALA A 39 1.46 -5.13 9.22
N ALA A 40 2.11 -3.97 9.10
CA ALA A 40 2.13 -2.90 10.11
C ALA A 40 0.84 -2.07 10.15
N ASP A 41 -0.02 -2.21 9.14
CA ASP A 41 -1.31 -1.53 9.10
C ASP A 41 -2.28 -2.15 10.12
N GLY A 42 -2.83 -1.33 11.01
CA GLY A 42 -3.83 -1.77 11.97
C GLY A 42 -3.85 -0.99 13.28
N TRP A 43 -4.61 -1.52 14.23
CA TRP A 43 -4.78 -0.96 15.56
C TRP A 43 -3.77 -1.57 16.53
N TYR A 44 -3.07 -0.71 17.25
CA TYR A 44 -2.07 -1.06 18.25
C TYR A 44 -2.51 -0.61 19.63
N HIS A 45 -2.27 -1.47 20.60
CA HIS A 45 -2.66 -1.30 21.99
C HIS A 45 -1.41 -1.02 22.81
N CYS A 46 -1.35 0.16 23.42
CA CYS A 46 -0.30 0.55 24.33
C CYS A 46 -0.80 0.32 25.75
N PHE A 47 -0.36 -0.79 26.35
CA PHE A 47 -0.80 -1.23 27.66
C PHE A 47 0.27 -0.92 28.72
N PHE A 48 -0.13 -0.20 29.77
CA PHE A 48 0.71 0.08 30.93
C PHE A 48 0.14 -0.62 32.15
N LYS A 49 1.00 -1.25 32.95
CA LYS A 49 0.61 -1.95 34.17
C LYS A 49 1.62 -1.72 35.29
N ASP A 50 1.11 -1.35 36.47
CA ASP A 50 1.86 -1.26 37.72
C ASP A 50 1.06 -1.88 38.87
N GLY A 51 1.49 -3.05 39.35
CA GLY A 51 0.72 -3.87 40.28
C GLY A 51 -0.65 -4.25 39.71
N ASP A 52 -1.71 -3.82 40.39
CA ASP A 52 -3.11 -4.02 40.00
C ASP A 52 -3.67 -2.87 39.14
N PHE A 53 -2.94 -1.77 39.01
CA PHE A 53 -3.31 -0.66 38.15
C PHE A 53 -2.93 -0.97 36.71
N CYS A 54 -3.88 -0.82 35.79
CA CYS A 54 -3.62 -0.89 34.36
C CYS A 54 -4.36 0.22 33.63
N ASP A 55 -3.75 0.68 32.54
CA ASP A 55 -4.37 1.61 31.61
C ASP A 55 -3.95 1.27 30.18
N GLU A 56 -4.78 1.64 29.22
CA GLU A 56 -4.61 1.30 27.81
C GLU A 56 -4.87 2.52 26.91
N ALA A 57 -3.94 2.76 25.99
CA ALA A 57 -4.14 3.71 24.90
C ALA A 57 -4.13 2.98 23.55
N ILE A 58 -5.14 3.24 22.73
CA ILE A 58 -5.25 2.65 21.39
C ILE A 58 -4.73 3.66 20.35
N ARG A 59 -3.94 3.18 19.39
CA ARG A 59 -3.39 3.98 18.28
C ARG A 59 -3.53 3.23 16.97
N GLU A 60 -3.93 3.95 15.93
CA GLU A 60 -4.03 3.41 14.57
C GLU A 60 -2.73 3.70 13.82
N VAL A 61 -2.16 2.67 13.18
CA VAL A 61 -1.06 2.78 12.23
C VAL A 61 -1.63 2.54 10.84
N LYS A 62 -1.53 3.55 9.96
CA LYS A 62 -1.93 3.44 8.56
C LYS A 62 -0.70 3.38 7.67
N VAL A 63 -0.62 2.35 6.85
CA VAL A 63 0.46 2.18 5.89
C VAL A 63 -0.05 2.49 4.49
N THR A 64 0.75 3.24 3.73
CA THR A 64 0.54 3.40 2.31
C THR A 64 1.85 3.13 1.57
N ALA A 65 1.75 2.48 0.41
CA ALA A 65 2.83 2.24 -0.52
C ALA A 65 2.35 2.65 -1.91
N THR A 66 3.09 3.57 -2.52
CA THR A 66 2.89 3.96 -3.92
C THR A 66 3.86 3.17 -4.77
N SER A 67 3.46 2.84 -6.00
CA SER A 67 4.32 2.07 -6.91
C SER A 67 5.67 2.74 -7.12
N LEU A 68 6.72 1.92 -7.05
CA LEU A 68 8.07 2.31 -7.45
C LEU A 68 8.27 2.26 -8.97
N GLU A 69 7.39 1.55 -9.70
CA GLU A 69 7.57 1.28 -11.13
C GLU A 69 6.23 1.21 -11.87
N THR A 70 6.00 2.19 -12.73
CA THR A 70 4.87 2.20 -13.68
C THR A 70 5.43 2.12 -15.11
N GLN A 71 4.99 1.12 -15.86
CA GLN A 71 5.44 0.84 -17.21
C GLN A 71 4.29 1.01 -18.20
N ILE A 72 4.53 1.76 -19.27
CA ILE A 72 3.64 1.84 -20.42
C ILE A 72 4.26 1.00 -21.53
N LEU A 73 3.57 -0.06 -21.94
CA LEU A 73 3.95 -0.87 -23.09
C LEU A 73 3.06 -0.54 -24.28
N VAL A 74 3.68 -0.14 -25.37
CA VAL A 74 3.01 0.14 -26.64
C VAL A 74 3.29 -1.02 -27.58
N HIS A 75 2.26 -1.76 -27.95
CA HIS A 75 2.40 -2.87 -28.88
C HIS A 75 2.40 -2.39 -30.33
N PRO A 76 2.97 -3.17 -31.28
CA PRO A 76 2.84 -2.87 -32.70
C PRO A 76 1.36 -2.74 -33.12
N PRO A 77 1.01 -1.74 -33.94
CA PRO A 77 -0.35 -1.60 -34.48
C PRO A 77 -0.80 -2.86 -35.23
N ASN A 78 -2.09 -3.17 -35.14
CA ASN A 78 -2.71 -4.24 -35.93
C ASN A 78 -4.03 -3.78 -36.56
N THR A 79 -4.74 -4.68 -37.25
CA THR A 79 -6.01 -4.39 -37.94
C THR A 79 -7.12 -3.86 -37.03
N LYS A 80 -7.04 -4.09 -35.72
CA LYS A 80 -8.00 -3.60 -34.72
C LYS A 80 -7.62 -2.26 -34.11
N GLY A 81 -6.39 -1.79 -34.27
CA GLY A 81 -5.88 -0.54 -33.70
C GLY A 81 -4.51 -0.68 -32.99
N LEU A 82 -4.19 0.32 -32.17
CA LEU A 82 -2.98 0.35 -31.35
C LEU A 82 -3.32 -0.12 -29.92
N LEU A 83 -2.64 -1.16 -29.45
CA LEU A 83 -2.83 -1.67 -28.09
C LEU A 83 -1.79 -1.07 -27.16
N VAL A 84 -2.23 -0.44 -26.07
CA VAL A 84 -1.37 0.14 -25.04
C VAL A 84 -1.70 -0.52 -23.70
N GLU A 85 -0.67 -0.88 -22.94
CA GLU A 85 -0.80 -1.46 -21.61
C GLU A 85 -0.13 -0.56 -20.58
N CYS A 86 -0.81 -0.35 -19.44
CA CYS A 86 -0.23 0.26 -18.26
C CYS A 86 -0.10 -0.82 -17.20
N ASN A 87 1.11 -1.00 -16.69
CA ASN A 87 1.42 -1.94 -15.62
C ASN A 87 2.00 -1.16 -14.44
N SER A 88 1.52 -1.44 -13.24
CA SER A 88 2.00 -0.79 -12.02
C SER A 88 2.00 -1.78 -10.86
N ARG A 89 3.05 -1.77 -10.03
CA ARG A 89 3.30 -2.82 -9.03
C ARG A 89 3.59 -2.26 -7.66
N GLY A 90 3.36 -3.06 -6.62
CA GLY A 90 3.78 -2.75 -5.25
C GLY A 90 2.89 -1.72 -4.53
N TRP A 91 1.62 -1.61 -4.90
CA TRP A 91 0.70 -0.69 -4.23
C TRP A 91 0.17 -1.25 -2.91
N PHE A 92 0.00 -0.39 -1.92
CA PHE A 92 -0.80 -0.67 -0.73
C PHE A 92 -1.47 0.64 -0.30
N LEU A 93 -2.79 0.77 -0.28
CA LEU A 93 -3.84 -0.20 -0.52
C LEU A 93 -4.05 -0.48 -2.03
N GLN A 94 -5.17 -1.10 -2.40
CA GLN A 94 -5.56 -1.23 -3.81
C GLN A 94 -5.90 0.17 -4.37
N PRO A 95 -5.16 0.67 -5.37
CA PRO A 95 -5.42 2.00 -5.91
C PRO A 95 -6.53 1.96 -6.97
N GLN A 96 -7.09 3.13 -7.23
CA GLN A 96 -7.86 3.41 -8.43
C GLN A 96 -6.93 3.46 -9.65
N MET A 97 -7.42 3.01 -10.81
CA MET A 97 -6.65 2.97 -12.04
C MET A 97 -7.58 3.19 -13.23
N GLU A 98 -7.28 4.22 -14.04
CA GLU A 98 -8.12 4.70 -15.14
C GLU A 98 -7.26 5.15 -16.33
N TRP A 99 -7.80 5.05 -17.55
CA TRP A 99 -7.24 5.73 -18.72
C TRP A 99 -7.96 7.06 -18.86
N ARG A 100 -7.22 8.12 -19.18
CA ARG A 100 -7.80 9.44 -19.44
C ARG A 100 -7.35 9.99 -20.78
N ASP A 101 -8.23 10.72 -21.46
CA ASP A 101 -7.90 11.46 -22.67
C ASP A 101 -7.19 12.79 -22.32
N SER A 102 -6.82 13.56 -23.34
CA SER A 102 -6.12 14.85 -23.16
C SER A 102 -6.97 15.94 -22.49
N ARG A 103 -8.29 15.74 -22.35
CA ARG A 103 -9.20 16.62 -21.59
C ARG A 103 -9.38 16.15 -20.14
N GLY A 104 -8.83 14.99 -19.79
CA GLY A 104 -8.97 14.36 -18.48
C GLY A 104 -10.20 13.46 -18.35
N GLU A 105 -10.94 13.23 -19.44
CA GLU A 105 -12.13 12.38 -19.44
C GLU A 105 -11.75 10.90 -19.40
N ILE A 106 -12.52 10.11 -18.65
CA ILE A 106 -12.26 8.67 -18.48
C ILE A 106 -12.53 7.93 -19.79
N ILE A 107 -11.54 7.14 -20.23
CA ILE A 107 -11.65 6.23 -21.37
C ILE A 107 -11.91 4.82 -20.86
N LEU A 108 -12.87 4.13 -21.46
CA LEU A 108 -13.17 2.74 -21.12
C LEU A 108 -11.99 1.82 -21.50
N PRO A 109 -11.39 1.08 -20.54
CA PRO A 109 -10.33 0.14 -20.85
C PRO A 109 -10.87 -1.07 -21.63
N SER A 110 -10.01 -1.68 -22.44
CA SER A 110 -10.29 -2.97 -23.08
C SER A 110 -10.19 -4.13 -22.08
N SER A 111 -9.33 -4.00 -21.07
CA SER A 111 -9.27 -4.92 -19.94
C SER A 111 -8.61 -4.26 -18.73
N LYS A 112 -8.96 -4.74 -17.54
CA LYS A 112 -8.38 -4.31 -16.26
C LYS A 112 -8.21 -5.54 -15.36
N PHE A 113 -7.01 -5.71 -14.85
CA PHE A 113 -6.62 -6.82 -14.00
C PHE A 113 -5.90 -6.28 -12.76
N HIS A 114 -6.13 -6.94 -11.63
CA HIS A 114 -5.37 -6.73 -10.42
C HIS A 114 -5.08 -8.07 -9.77
N SER A 115 -3.95 -8.17 -9.09
CA SER A 115 -3.60 -9.32 -8.25
C SER A 115 -3.02 -8.82 -6.94
N GLN A 116 -3.32 -9.54 -5.86
CA GLN A 116 -2.74 -9.29 -4.55
C GLN A 116 -1.68 -10.35 -4.25
N HIS A 117 -0.52 -9.91 -3.77
CA HIS A 117 0.58 -10.78 -3.35
C HIS A 117 0.45 -11.18 -1.88
N THR A 118 1.28 -12.14 -1.46
CA THR A 118 1.33 -12.62 -0.08
C THR A 118 1.73 -11.54 0.93
N ASP A 119 2.48 -10.53 0.47
CA ASP A 119 2.85 -9.33 1.24
C ASP A 119 1.73 -8.26 1.28
N LYS A 120 0.53 -8.61 0.80
CA LYS A 120 -0.66 -7.75 0.63
C LYS A 120 -0.51 -6.63 -0.40
N SER A 121 0.60 -6.54 -1.13
CA SER A 121 0.77 -5.54 -2.18
C SER A 121 -0.06 -5.86 -3.42
N PHE A 122 -0.48 -4.83 -4.15
CA PHE A 122 -1.26 -4.93 -5.36
C PHE A 122 -0.43 -4.65 -6.60
N ASN A 123 -0.59 -5.53 -7.59
CA ASN A 123 -0.12 -5.33 -8.95
C ASN A 123 -1.32 -5.14 -9.88
N LEU A 124 -1.19 -4.21 -10.81
CA LEU A 124 -2.26 -3.78 -11.69
C LEU A 124 -1.79 -3.82 -13.13
N LYS A 125 -2.69 -4.26 -14.01
CA LYS A 125 -2.52 -4.19 -15.45
C LYS A 125 -3.81 -3.69 -16.07
N MET A 126 -3.72 -2.67 -16.92
CA MET A 126 -4.87 -2.16 -17.64
C MET A 126 -4.49 -1.91 -19.09
N THR A 127 -5.34 -2.38 -20.00
CA THR A 127 -5.08 -2.33 -21.44
C THR A 127 -6.11 -1.45 -22.12
N LEU A 128 -5.65 -0.66 -23.08
CA LEU A 128 -6.47 0.20 -23.92
C LEU A 128 -6.22 -0.10 -25.39
N LEU A 129 -7.29 -0.37 -26.14
CA LEU A 129 -7.26 -0.46 -27.60
C LEU A 129 -7.67 0.89 -28.19
N LEU A 130 -6.68 1.60 -28.74
CA LEU A 130 -6.89 2.85 -29.46
C LEU A 130 -7.29 2.55 -30.90
N ARG A 131 -8.54 2.82 -31.25
CA ARG A 131 -9.06 2.72 -32.62
C ARG A 131 -8.99 4.11 -33.26
N TRP A 132 -8.31 4.21 -34.41
CA TRP A 132 -8.35 5.35 -35.34
C TRP A 132 -8.39 6.74 -34.66
N SER A 133 -7.21 7.30 -34.36
CA SER A 133 -6.85 8.71 -34.07
C SER A 133 -7.84 9.65 -33.34
N SER A 134 -8.78 9.14 -32.55
CA SER A 134 -9.82 9.96 -31.90
C SER A 134 -9.40 10.48 -30.52
N TYR A 135 -8.40 9.85 -29.90
CA TYR A 135 -7.82 10.25 -28.63
C TYR A 135 -6.39 10.69 -28.93
N GLY A 136 -6.05 11.94 -28.62
CA GLY A 136 -4.69 12.47 -28.75
C GLY A 136 -3.76 11.78 -27.74
N ASN A 137 -3.19 12.56 -26.82
CA ASN A 137 -2.44 11.96 -25.71
C ASN A 137 -3.40 11.20 -24.79
N VAL A 138 -2.97 10.02 -24.34
CA VAL A 138 -3.66 9.24 -23.31
C VAL A 138 -2.78 9.10 -22.09
N THR A 139 -3.40 9.12 -20.91
CA THR A 139 -2.71 9.05 -19.63
C THR A 139 -3.23 7.86 -18.84
N CYS A 140 -2.33 7.03 -18.32
CA CYS A 140 -2.66 6.07 -17.29
C CYS A 140 -2.64 6.80 -15.94
N TYR A 141 -3.81 6.93 -15.31
CA TYR A 141 -3.99 7.60 -14.04
C TYR A 141 -4.12 6.56 -12.93
N LEU A 142 -3.26 6.65 -11.91
CA LEU A 142 -3.31 5.83 -10.71
C LEU A 142 -3.45 6.73 -9.48
N ARG A 143 -4.32 6.33 -8.54
CA ARG A 143 -4.58 7.08 -7.32
C ARG A 143 -4.79 6.15 -6.14
N ASN A 144 -4.06 6.40 -5.05
CA ASN A 144 -4.30 5.77 -3.75
C ASN A 144 -5.53 6.36 -3.07
#